data_AF-A0A1N7JG88-F1
#
_entry.id   AF-A0A1N7JG88-F1
#
_cell.length_a   1.000
_cell.length_b   1.000
_cell.length_c   1.000
_cell.angle_alpha   90.00
_cell.angle_beta   90.00
_cell.angle_gamma   90.00
#
_symmetry.space_group_name_H-M   'P 1'
#
loop_
_entity.id
_entity.type
_entity.pdbx_description
1 polymer ?
#
loop_
_entity_poly.entity_id
_entity_poly.type
_entity_poly.pdbx_seq_one_letter_code
_entity_poly.pdbx_strand_id
1 'polypeptide(L)'
;MKYFILTITFSFLLCSCNKALPENRNEQASLPEKFNFKEMKLKAITTFIHPENHTTSTLYGNENAYNALLHSDSTPSNSSKNLVLITWKLQDDPKWFGAKILGSLVSIETLKTNTNFKDLQNITYEFLPGGHLEKNIPASDNGKRIKDILAVQPAVMP
;
A
#
# COMPACT_ATOMS: atom_id res chain seq x y z
N MET A 1 -63.27 0.94 -11.53
CA MET A 1 -62.14 0.37 -12.31
C MET A 1 -61.11 1.40 -12.76
N LYS A 2 -61.51 2.59 -13.23
CA LYS A 2 -60.58 3.66 -13.68
C LYS A 2 -59.56 4.12 -12.61
N TYR A 3 -59.99 4.24 -11.35
CA TYR A 3 -59.09 4.62 -10.25
C TYR A 3 -58.13 3.51 -9.82
N PHE A 4 -58.47 2.24 -10.08
CA PHE A 4 -57.63 1.09 -9.73
C PHE A 4 -56.45 0.92 -10.71
N ILE A 5 -56.65 1.31 -11.97
CA ILE A 5 -55.57 1.36 -12.98
C ILE A 5 -54.62 2.52 -12.67
N LEU A 6 -55.15 3.65 -12.20
CA LEU A 6 -54.35 4.83 -11.83
C LEU A 6 -53.43 4.54 -10.63
N THR A 7 -53.91 3.80 -9.62
CA THR A 7 -53.12 3.44 -8.44
C THR A 7 -52.02 2.43 -8.75
N ILE A 8 -52.26 1.46 -9.63
CA ILE A 8 -51.24 0.48 -10.05
C ILE A 8 -50.09 1.18 -10.80
N THR A 9 -50.40 2.12 -11.69
CA THR A 9 -49.39 2.83 -12.49
C THR A 9 -48.51 3.74 -11.62
N PHE A 10 -49.06 4.35 -10.57
CA PHE A 10 -48.31 5.16 -9.61
C PHE A 10 -47.40 4.32 -8.70
N SER A 11 -47.81 3.09 -8.37
CA SER A 11 -47.02 2.17 -7.54
C SER A 11 -45.77 1.65 -8.28
N PHE A 12 -45.84 1.45 -9.60
CA PHE A 12 -44.69 1.04 -10.41
C PHE A 12 -43.59 2.11 -10.53
N LEU A 13 -43.93 3.40 -10.37
CA LEU A 13 -42.96 4.51 -10.39
C LEU A 13 -42.08 4.59 -9.14
N LEU A 14 -42.53 4.02 -8.01
CA LEU A 14 -41.78 4.03 -6.75
C LEU A 14 -40.81 2.85 -6.59
N CYS A 15 -40.87 1.85 -7.48
CA CYS A 15 -39.89 0.76 -7.58
C CYS A 15 -38.71 1.14 -8.49
N SER A 16 -38.22 2.39 -8.43
CA SER A 16 -36.96 2.73 -9.07
C SER A 16 -35.82 2.07 -8.27
N CYS A 17 -35.07 1.22 -8.97
CA CYS A 17 -34.03 0.37 -8.41
C CYS A 17 -32.96 1.24 -7.71
N ASN A 18 -32.87 1.15 -6.38
CA ASN A 18 -31.75 1.67 -5.59
C ASN A 18 -30.49 0.88 -5.94
N LYS A 19 -29.89 1.13 -7.10
CA LYS A 19 -28.52 0.68 -7.35
C LYS A 19 -27.66 1.43 -6.34
N ALA A 20 -27.05 0.71 -5.41
CA ALA A 20 -26.02 1.25 -4.56
C ALA A 20 -25.03 2.01 -5.45
N LEU A 21 -24.68 3.24 -5.05
CA LEU A 21 -23.67 4.01 -5.76
C LEU A 21 -22.43 3.10 -5.90
N PRO A 22 -21.85 2.97 -7.10
CA PRO A 22 -20.65 2.17 -7.26
C PRO A 22 -19.60 2.69 -6.28
N GLU A 23 -19.07 1.78 -5.46
CA GLU A 23 -18.07 2.12 -4.47
C GLU A 23 -16.90 2.82 -5.19
N ASN A 24 -16.60 4.06 -4.81
CA ASN A 24 -15.53 4.85 -5.46
C ASN A 24 -14.15 4.45 -4.93
N ARG A 25 -14.00 3.20 -4.46
CA ARG A 25 -12.77 2.62 -3.96
C ARG A 25 -12.05 1.94 -5.12
N ASN A 26 -10.75 2.16 -5.21
CA ASN A 26 -9.92 1.50 -6.19
C ASN A 26 -9.54 0.09 -5.70
N GLU A 27 -10.42 -0.88 -5.97
CA GLU A 27 -10.24 -2.26 -5.52
C GLU A 27 -8.94 -2.92 -6.00
N GLN A 28 -8.44 -2.52 -7.17
CA GLN A 28 -7.20 -3.07 -7.70
C GLN A 28 -5.98 -2.64 -6.87
N ALA A 29 -6.02 -1.45 -6.28
CA ALA A 29 -4.98 -0.93 -5.40
C ALA A 29 -5.17 -1.34 -3.93
N SER A 30 -6.28 -1.99 -3.59
CA SER A 30 -6.55 -2.47 -2.23
C SER A 30 -5.47 -3.43 -1.76
N LEU A 31 -5.13 -3.34 -0.47
CA LEU A 31 -4.22 -4.30 0.16
C LEU A 31 -4.99 -5.53 0.64
N PRO A 32 -4.29 -6.67 0.85
CA PRO A 32 -4.89 -7.84 1.46
C PRO A 32 -5.53 -7.50 2.82
N GLU A 33 -6.73 -8.03 3.11
CA GLU A 33 -7.46 -7.73 4.35
C GLU A 33 -6.65 -7.99 5.63
N LYS A 34 -5.76 -8.99 5.59
CA LYS A 34 -4.87 -9.36 6.70
C LYS A 34 -3.75 -8.35 6.94
N PHE A 35 -3.46 -7.47 5.98
CA PHE A 35 -2.42 -6.45 6.13
C PHE A 35 -2.94 -5.27 6.96
N ASN A 36 -2.52 -5.20 8.22
CA ASN A 36 -3.06 -4.23 9.18
C ASN A 36 -2.10 -3.06 9.44
N PHE A 37 -2.30 -1.95 8.71
CA PHE A 37 -1.56 -0.70 8.90
C PHE A 37 -1.60 -0.17 10.34
N LYS A 38 -2.76 -0.27 10.99
CA LYS A 38 -3.01 0.35 12.29
C LYS A 38 -2.22 -0.34 13.39
N GLU A 39 -2.21 -1.68 13.37
CA GLU A 39 -1.46 -2.49 14.33
C GLU A 39 0.05 -2.24 14.21
N MET A 40 0.56 -2.14 12.98
CA MET A 40 1.96 -1.84 12.71
C MET A 40 2.34 -0.36 12.93
N LYS A 41 1.35 0.52 13.19
CA LYS A 41 1.50 1.98 13.36
C LYS A 41 2.25 2.66 12.21
N LEU A 42 1.98 2.21 10.98
CA LEU A 42 2.67 2.66 9.77
C LEU A 42 2.18 4.03 9.32
N LYS A 43 3.14 4.92 9.02
CA LYS A 43 2.94 6.21 8.35
C LYS A 43 3.78 6.25 7.08
N ALA A 44 3.32 6.98 6.06
CA ALA A 44 4.09 7.17 4.84
C ALA A 44 5.37 7.98 5.14
N ILE A 45 6.50 7.51 4.63
CA ILE A 45 7.82 8.14 4.77
C ILE A 45 8.22 8.83 3.47
N THR A 46 8.05 8.13 2.35
CA THR A 46 8.31 8.69 1.01
C THR A 46 7.59 7.86 -0.05
N THR A 47 7.31 8.49 -1.20
CA THR A 47 6.73 7.84 -2.38
C THR A 47 7.56 8.21 -3.59
N PHE A 48 7.82 7.22 -4.45
CA PHE A 48 8.62 7.40 -5.65
C PHE A 48 8.09 6.54 -6.81
N ILE A 49 8.23 7.07 -8.02
CA ILE A 49 7.77 6.45 -9.25
C ILE A 49 8.98 5.78 -9.93
N HIS A 50 8.75 4.61 -10.51
CA HIS A 50 9.70 3.91 -11.38
C HIS A 50 9.13 3.91 -12.82
N PRO A 51 9.50 4.90 -13.65
CA PRO A 51 8.91 5.06 -14.99
C PRO A 51 9.15 3.83 -15.87
N GLU A 52 10.37 3.30 -15.88
CA GLU A 52 10.79 2.12 -16.67
C GLU A 52 9.95 0.87 -16.36
N ASN A 53 9.50 0.74 -15.12
CA ASN A 53 8.74 -0.43 -14.67
C ASN A 53 7.22 -0.20 -14.65
N HIS A 54 6.79 1.03 -14.96
CA HIS A 54 5.42 1.52 -14.78
C HIS A 54 4.86 1.17 -13.39
N THR A 55 5.65 1.41 -12.35
CA THR A 55 5.26 1.19 -10.96
C THR A 55 5.49 2.43 -10.11
N THR A 56 4.82 2.47 -8.96
CA THR A 56 5.11 3.42 -7.89
C THR A 56 5.24 2.67 -6.58
N SER A 57 6.13 3.14 -5.72
CA SER A 57 6.36 2.54 -4.42
C SER A 57 6.24 3.59 -3.33
N THR A 58 5.65 3.20 -2.21
CA THR A 58 5.61 4.02 -1.00
C THR A 58 6.28 3.27 0.12
N LEU A 59 7.29 3.89 0.72
CA LEU A 59 7.90 3.41 1.95
C LEU A 59 7.08 3.92 3.12
N TYR A 60 6.63 3.00 3.95
CA TYR A 60 5.97 3.26 5.21
C TYR A 60 6.87 2.83 6.37
N GLY A 61 6.67 3.44 7.53
CA GLY A 61 7.30 2.96 8.75
C GLY A 61 6.60 3.44 10.00
N ASN A 62 6.90 2.78 11.12
CA ASN A 62 6.50 3.29 12.43
C ASN A 62 7.44 4.41 12.89
N GLU A 63 7.06 5.12 13.95
CA GLU A 63 7.81 6.28 14.48
C GLU A 63 9.29 5.95 14.75
N ASN A 64 9.57 4.78 15.34
CA ASN A 64 10.94 4.34 15.63
C ASN A 64 11.75 4.08 14.35
N ALA A 65 11.13 3.47 13.34
CA ALA A 65 11.80 3.23 12.06
C ALA A 65 12.10 4.54 11.33
N TYR A 66 11.14 5.47 11.30
CA TYR A 66 11.34 6.80 10.72
C TYR A 66 12.49 7.56 11.40
N ASN A 67 12.50 7.60 12.73
CA ASN A 67 13.57 8.24 13.48
C ASN A 67 14.94 7.57 13.26
N ALA A 68 14.97 6.23 13.14
CA ALA A 68 16.20 5.49 12.86
C ALA A 68 16.73 5.72 11.44
N LEU A 69 15.87 6.01 10.46
CA LEU A 69 16.29 6.40 9.11
C LEU A 69 16.87 7.81 9.07
N LEU A 70 16.31 8.75 9.84
CA LEU A 70 16.81 10.13 9.90
C LEU A 70 18.07 10.28 10.75
N HIS A 71 18.12 9.58 11.88
CA HIS A 71 19.12 9.74 12.91
C HIS A 71 19.58 8.35 13.37
N SER A 72 20.52 7.77 12.63
CA SER A 72 20.90 6.35 12.76
C SER A 72 21.24 5.87 14.17
N ASP A 73 21.65 6.76 15.07
CA ASP A 73 22.18 6.41 16.39
C ASP A 73 21.34 6.99 17.56
N SER A 74 20.22 7.68 17.30
CA SER A 74 19.42 8.32 18.36
C SER A 74 18.24 7.48 18.85
N THR A 75 17.84 6.44 18.11
CA THR A 75 16.73 5.57 18.53
C THR A 75 17.20 4.54 19.56
N PRO A 76 16.50 4.37 20.70
CA PRO A 76 16.86 3.38 21.70
C PRO A 76 16.99 1.97 21.11
N SER A 77 18.08 1.29 21.49
CA SER A 77 18.21 -0.15 21.27
C SER A 77 17.04 -0.86 21.98
N ASN A 78 16.48 -1.91 21.34
CA ASN A 78 15.28 -2.67 21.76
C ASN A 78 13.91 -2.08 21.39
N SER A 79 13.85 -0.93 20.70
CA SER A 79 12.60 -0.43 20.13
C SER A 79 12.25 -1.16 18.83
N SER A 80 11.02 -1.66 18.70
CA SER A 80 10.53 -2.28 17.45
C SER A 80 10.46 -1.24 16.33
N LYS A 81 11.15 -1.53 15.23
CA LYS A 81 11.22 -0.74 14.01
C LYS A 81 10.65 -1.58 12.88
N ASN A 82 9.61 -1.07 12.23
CA ASN A 82 8.99 -1.71 11.08
C ASN A 82 9.07 -0.74 9.90
N LEU A 83 9.66 -1.19 8.79
CA LEU A 83 9.55 -0.54 7.48
C LEU A 83 8.77 -1.43 6.54
N VAL A 84 7.92 -0.85 5.72
CA VAL A 84 7.18 -1.57 4.68
C VAL A 84 7.24 -0.81 3.38
N LEU A 85 7.88 -1.38 2.36
CA LEU A 85 7.82 -0.86 1.00
C LEU A 85 6.67 -1.55 0.26
N ILE A 86 5.68 -0.77 -0.15
CA ILE A 86 4.55 -1.28 -0.93
C ILE A 86 4.67 -0.75 -2.34
N THR A 87 4.59 -1.65 -3.32
CA THR A 87 4.71 -1.32 -4.74
C THR A 87 3.43 -1.65 -5.48
N TRP A 88 2.94 -0.72 -6.27
CA TRP A 88 1.79 -0.88 -7.17
C TRP A 88 2.18 -0.62 -8.61
N LYS A 89 1.42 -1.18 -9.55
CA LYS A 89 1.41 -0.71 -10.93
C LYS A 89 0.82 0.69 -11.01
N LEU A 90 1.21 1.45 -12.03
CA LEU A 90 0.52 2.65 -12.44
C LEU A 90 -0.40 2.32 -13.62
N GLN A 91 -1.61 2.87 -13.62
CA GLN A 91 -2.56 2.74 -14.71
C GLN A 91 -3.19 4.10 -15.04
N ASP A 92 -3.72 4.23 -16.25
CA ASP A 92 -4.41 5.45 -16.66
C ASP A 92 -5.69 5.65 -15.85
N ASP A 93 -5.96 6.91 -15.49
CA ASP A 93 -7.22 7.27 -14.86
C ASP A 93 -8.35 7.25 -15.92
N PRO A 94 -9.40 6.43 -15.77
CA PRO A 94 -10.49 6.37 -16.74
C PRO A 94 -11.32 7.67 -16.78
N LYS A 95 -11.22 8.53 -15.76
CA LYS A 95 -11.98 9.78 -15.62
C LYS A 95 -11.16 11.00 -16.00
N TRP A 96 -9.83 10.93 -16.00
CA TRP A 96 -8.95 12.06 -16.29
C TRP A 96 -7.83 11.69 -17.26
N PHE A 97 -7.97 12.11 -18.52
CA PHE A 97 -6.96 11.92 -19.55
C PHE A 97 -5.58 12.46 -19.12
N GLY A 98 -4.56 11.62 -19.25
CA GLY A 98 -3.17 11.94 -18.90
C GLY A 98 -2.82 11.75 -17.41
N ALA A 99 -3.81 11.60 -16.53
CA ALA A 99 -3.56 11.25 -15.13
C ALA A 99 -3.28 9.74 -14.99
N LYS A 100 -2.42 9.40 -14.03
CA LYS A 100 -2.19 8.00 -13.64
C LYS A 100 -2.56 7.78 -12.18
N ILE A 101 -3.22 6.66 -11.92
CA ILE A 101 -3.63 6.20 -10.60
C ILE A 101 -2.91 4.89 -10.24
N LEU A 102 -2.97 4.53 -8.96
CA LEU A 102 -2.53 3.20 -8.53
C LEU A 102 -3.36 2.13 -9.26
N GLY A 103 -2.69 1.10 -9.76
CA GLY A 103 -3.29 -0.11 -10.30
C GLY A 103 -3.11 -1.27 -9.34
N SER A 104 -2.91 -2.46 -9.90
CA SER A 104 -2.70 -3.68 -9.10
C SER A 104 -1.51 -3.59 -8.16
N LEU A 105 -1.67 -4.15 -6.96
CA LEU A 105 -0.57 -4.40 -6.04
C LEU A 105 0.47 -5.32 -6.70
N VAL A 106 1.75 -4.97 -6.57
CA VAL A 106 2.91 -5.74 -7.08
C VAL A 106 3.62 -6.46 -5.95
N SER A 107 3.86 -5.78 -4.82
CA SER A 107 4.52 -6.38 -3.67
C SER A 107 4.32 -5.58 -2.39
N ILE A 108 4.48 -6.28 -1.27
CA ILE A 108 4.68 -5.74 0.07
C ILE A 108 5.98 -6.34 0.60
N GLU A 109 6.99 -5.50 0.80
CA GLU A 109 8.30 -5.86 1.35
C GLU A 109 8.44 -5.28 2.76
N THR A 110 8.58 -6.13 3.76
CA THR A 110 8.62 -5.71 5.18
C THR A 110 9.99 -5.96 5.79
N LEU A 111 10.54 -4.96 6.46
CA LEU A 111 11.72 -5.06 7.32
C LEU A 111 11.31 -4.87 8.77
N LYS A 112 11.71 -5.82 9.64
CA LYS A 112 11.50 -5.74 11.09
C LYS A 112 12.82 -5.90 11.82
N THR A 113 13.07 -5.04 12.79
CA THR A 113 14.20 -5.19 13.71
C THR A 113 13.90 -4.51 15.05
N ASN A 114 14.57 -4.95 16.10
CA ASN A 114 14.63 -4.28 17.39
C ASN A 114 15.98 -3.61 17.66
N THR A 115 16.98 -3.80 16.77
CA THR A 115 18.31 -3.19 16.86
C THR A 115 18.44 -2.00 15.90
N ASN A 116 19.65 -1.71 15.43
CA ASN A 116 19.95 -0.64 14.50
C ASN A 116 19.83 -1.15 13.05
N PHE A 117 19.33 -0.34 12.12
CA PHE A 117 19.30 -0.71 10.70
C PHE A 117 20.69 -0.93 10.05
N LYS A 118 21.78 -0.47 10.69
CA LYS A 118 23.16 -0.80 10.31
C LYS A 118 23.50 -2.28 10.58
N ASP A 119 22.82 -2.91 11.52
CA ASP A 119 22.99 -4.31 11.88
C ASP A 119 22.11 -5.22 11.01
N LEU A 120 22.52 -5.35 9.74
CA LEU A 120 21.77 -6.05 8.71
C LEU A 120 21.45 -7.52 9.05
N GLN A 121 22.24 -8.15 9.93
CA GLN A 121 22.06 -9.54 10.33
C GLN A 121 20.86 -9.74 11.26
N ASN A 122 20.46 -8.68 11.98
CA ASN A 122 19.31 -8.68 12.89
C ASN A 122 18.06 -8.04 12.26
N ILE A 123 17.99 -7.98 10.93
CA ILE A 123 16.82 -7.53 10.19
C ILE A 123 16.09 -8.73 9.61
N THR A 124 14.84 -8.92 10.03
CA THR A 124 13.93 -9.87 9.41
C THR A 124 13.32 -9.22 8.17
N TYR A 125 13.46 -9.88 7.02
CA TYR A 125 12.84 -9.49 5.76
C TYR A 125 11.72 -10.45 5.39
N GLU A 126 10.55 -9.91 5.07
CA GLU A 126 9.38 -10.65 4.60
C GLU A 126 8.93 -10.07 3.26
N PHE A 127 8.74 -10.92 2.26
CA PHE A 127 8.18 -10.55 0.96
C PHE A 127 6.81 -11.17 0.77
N LEU A 128 5.84 -10.36 0.38
CA LEU A 128 4.50 -10.79 0.00
C LEU A 128 4.21 -10.28 -1.42
N PRO A 129 4.06 -11.16 -2.42
CA PRO A 129 3.72 -10.74 -3.78
C PRO A 129 2.31 -10.14 -3.84
N GLY A 130 2.12 -9.18 -4.74
CA GLY A 130 0.83 -8.63 -5.08
C GLY A 130 0.10 -9.54 -6.09
N GLY A 131 -1.11 -9.94 -5.75
CA GLY A 131 -1.89 -10.94 -6.48
C GLY A 131 -1.67 -12.38 -5.99
N HIS A 132 -2.59 -13.28 -6.32
CA HIS A 132 -2.63 -14.69 -5.88
C HIS A 132 -1.52 -15.59 -6.44
N LEU A 133 -0.50 -15.01 -7.09
CA LEU A 133 0.58 -15.75 -7.73
C LEU A 133 1.84 -15.63 -6.86
N GLU A 134 2.10 -16.69 -6.11
CA GLU A 134 3.35 -16.95 -5.41
C GLU A 134 4.51 -17.04 -6.42
N LYS A 135 5.04 -15.90 -6.86
CA LYS A 135 6.40 -15.90 -7.40
C LYS A 135 7.37 -15.84 -6.23
N ASN A 136 7.88 -17.01 -5.87
CA ASN A 136 9.05 -17.18 -5.00
C ASN A 136 10.17 -16.25 -5.47
N ILE A 137 10.50 -15.23 -4.67
CA ILE A 137 11.79 -14.57 -4.80
C ILE A 137 12.85 -15.61 -4.41
N PRO A 138 13.89 -15.84 -5.23
CA PRO A 138 15.00 -16.68 -4.82
C PRO A 138 15.61 -16.11 -3.53
N ALA A 139 15.69 -16.91 -2.47
CA ALA A 139 16.20 -16.53 -1.15
C ALA A 139 17.63 -15.92 -1.16
N SER A 140 18.33 -15.94 -2.30
CA SER A 140 19.70 -15.43 -2.47
C SER A 140 19.83 -13.91 -2.59
N ASP A 141 18.74 -13.13 -2.67
CA ASP A 141 18.81 -11.66 -2.91
C ASP A 141 18.32 -10.78 -1.74
N ASN A 142 17.93 -11.39 -0.60
CA ASN A 142 17.38 -10.65 0.54
C ASN A 142 18.32 -9.56 1.07
N GLY A 143 19.62 -9.87 1.19
CA GLY A 143 20.61 -8.90 1.69
C GLY A 143 20.76 -7.67 0.80
N LYS A 144 20.61 -7.82 -0.52
CA LYS A 144 20.61 -6.70 -1.45
C LYS A 144 19.33 -5.89 -1.31
N ARG A 145 18.16 -6.55 -1.25
CA ARG A 145 16.87 -5.88 -1.08
C ARG A 145 16.76 -5.10 0.21
N ILE A 146 17.26 -5.64 1.33
CA ILE A 146 17.34 -4.91 2.61
C ILE A 146 18.13 -3.60 2.42
N LYS A 147 19.31 -3.66 1.77
CA LYS A 147 20.13 -2.47 1.50
C LYS A 147 19.44 -1.49 0.58
N ASP A 148 18.79 -1.96 -0.49
CA ASP A 148 18.05 -1.11 -1.44
C ASP A 148 16.92 -0.34 -0.73
N ILE A 149 16.15 -1.01 0.15
CA ILE A 149 15.06 -0.38 0.91
C ILE A 149 15.61 0.63 1.92
N LEU A 150 16.69 0.30 2.64
CA LEU A 150 17.31 1.20 3.60
C LEU A 150 18.02 2.40 2.96
N ALA A 151 18.35 2.32 1.67
CA ALA A 151 18.93 3.42 0.91
C ALA A 151 17.90 4.48 0.49
N VAL A 152 16.59 4.18 0.61
CA VAL A 152 15.52 5.12 0.30
C VAL A 152 15.50 6.24 1.34
N GLN A 153 15.61 7.50 0.88
CA GLN A 153 15.61 8.65 1.76
C GLN A 153 14.19 9.10 2.12
N PRO A 154 13.92 9.45 3.39
CA PRO A 154 12.68 10.11 3.79
C PRO A 154 12.42 11.40 3.01
N ALA A 155 11.15 11.66 2.67
CA ALA A 155 10.77 12.94 2.08
C ALA A 155 10.84 14.04 3.16
N VAL A 156 11.49 15.15 2.84
CA VAL A 156 11.56 16.34 3.70
C VAL A 156 10.64 17.40 3.11
N MET A 157 9.59 17.75 3.84
CA MET A 157 8.69 18.84 3.44
C MET A 157 9.39 20.19 3.75
N PRO A 158 9.32 21.17 2.82
CA PRO A 158 9.88 22.49 3.02
C PRO A 158 9.14 23.32 4.08
#